data_AF-A0A3L7VY41-F1
#
_entry.id   AF-A0A3L7VY41-F1
#
_cell.length_a   1.000
_cell.length_b   1.000
_cell.length_c   1.000
_cell.angle_alpha   90.00
_cell.angle_beta   90.00
_cell.angle_gamma   90.00
#
_symmetry.space_group_name_H-M   'P 1'
#
loop_
_entity.id
_entity.type
_entity.pdbx_description
1 polymer ?
#
loop_
_entity_poly.entity_id
_entity_poly.type
_entity_poly.pdbx_seq_one_letter_code
_entity_poly.pdbx_strand_id
1 'polypeptide(L)'
;MSAPKGSHIRELGVAGLAIIDAVRVEFGLGLTVLTGETGAGKSLLVDALALARGGRGDSGAVRAGSDRLRVDLQISSQGRDQIAVREVYAEGRSVARIDDELVTIGRLAGEVGPLIDIHGQHDQQRLGDPARQRELLDRWSKAEGHRAEVASLIQQRSALHEELRLRAQSETTSKPPTCARGRRRSSRRSCAVPQTASESLPCKTNFERR
;
A
#
# COMPACT_ATOMS: atom_id res chain seq x y z
N MET A 1 -36.55 20.40 -3.55
CA MET A 1 -35.85 19.10 -3.66
C MET A 1 -34.68 19.14 -2.71
N SER A 2 -34.71 18.33 -1.64
CA SER A 2 -33.67 18.36 -0.58
C SER A 2 -32.36 17.85 -1.14
N ALA A 3 -31.28 18.62 -1.03
CA ALA A 3 -29.94 18.19 -1.41
C ALA A 3 -29.58 16.87 -0.68
N PRO A 4 -28.98 15.89 -1.37
CA PRO A 4 -28.55 14.65 -0.75
C PRO A 4 -27.47 14.95 0.30
N LYS A 5 -27.57 14.31 1.48
CA LYS A 5 -26.65 14.50 2.61
C LYS A 5 -25.29 13.80 2.43
N GLY A 6 -24.89 13.51 1.20
CA GLY A 6 -23.67 12.75 0.88
C GLY A 6 -22.78 13.50 -0.10
N SER A 7 -21.47 13.29 0.03
CA SER A 7 -20.51 13.85 -0.90
C SER A 7 -20.61 13.15 -2.26
N HIS A 8 -20.65 13.91 -3.35
CA HIS A 8 -20.75 13.38 -4.72
C HIS A 8 -19.99 14.25 -5.72
N ILE A 9 -19.64 13.65 -6.85
CA ILE A 9 -19.04 14.34 -7.98
C ILE A 9 -20.17 14.94 -8.82
N ARG A 10 -20.01 16.18 -9.27
CA ARG A 10 -20.96 16.88 -10.15
C ARG A 10 -20.46 17.04 -11.56
N GLU A 11 -19.18 17.31 -11.74
CA GLU A 11 -18.61 17.53 -13.07
C GLU A 11 -17.17 17.02 -13.12
N LEU A 12 -16.80 16.43 -14.26
CA LEU A 12 -15.43 16.15 -14.66
C LEU A 12 -15.13 16.90 -15.96
N GLY A 13 -14.19 17.83 -15.90
CA GLY A 13 -13.55 18.40 -17.08
C GLY A 13 -12.21 17.74 -17.34
N VAL A 14 -11.93 17.48 -18.61
CA VAL A 14 -10.66 16.91 -19.07
C VAL A 14 -10.20 17.66 -20.30
N ALA A 15 -8.95 18.08 -20.33
CA ALA A 15 -8.33 18.72 -21.48
C ALA A 15 -6.92 18.17 -21.73
N GLY A 16 -6.57 17.98 -23.01
CA GLY A 16 -5.24 17.54 -23.43
C GLY A 16 -4.86 16.13 -23.00
N LEU A 17 -5.81 15.19 -22.91
CA LEU A 17 -5.58 13.79 -22.52
C LEU A 17 -5.62 12.86 -23.73
N ALA A 18 -4.51 12.23 -24.09
CA ALA A 18 -4.40 11.30 -25.23
C ALA A 18 -5.01 11.88 -26.52
N ILE A 19 -6.20 11.42 -26.94
CA ILE A 19 -6.92 11.93 -28.12
C ILE A 19 -7.94 13.02 -27.79
N ILE A 20 -8.25 13.24 -26.51
CA ILE A 20 -9.22 14.22 -26.02
C ILE A 20 -8.60 15.60 -26.03
N ASP A 21 -9.19 16.52 -26.80
CA ASP A 21 -8.84 17.93 -26.77
C ASP A 21 -9.45 18.61 -25.54
N ALA A 22 -10.78 18.59 -25.43
CA ALA A 22 -11.53 19.00 -24.25
C ALA A 22 -12.86 18.24 -24.16
N VAL A 23 -13.23 17.81 -22.96
CA VAL A 23 -14.55 17.22 -22.67
C VAL A 23 -15.00 17.64 -21.28
N ARG A 24 -16.30 17.83 -21.10
CA ARG A 24 -16.95 18.00 -19.80
C ARG A 24 -18.05 16.96 -19.65
N VAL A 25 -18.10 16.32 -18.50
CA VAL A 25 -19.08 15.29 -18.16
C VAL A 25 -19.75 15.69 -16.86
N GLU A 26 -21.06 15.91 -16.92
CA GLU A 26 -21.89 16.16 -15.74
C GLU A 26 -22.37 14.82 -15.15
N PHE A 27 -22.27 14.68 -13.84
CA PHE A 27 -22.72 13.51 -13.09
C PHE A 27 -23.98 13.85 -12.31
N GLY A 28 -25.02 13.07 -12.58
CA GLY A 28 -26.24 13.08 -11.78
C GLY A 28 -26.08 12.24 -10.51
N LEU A 29 -27.02 12.42 -9.59
CA LEU A 29 -27.13 11.56 -8.42
C LEU A 29 -27.62 10.17 -8.82
N GLY A 30 -27.04 9.14 -8.19
CA GLY A 30 -27.38 7.75 -8.46
C GLY A 30 -26.53 7.14 -9.56
N LEU A 31 -27.15 6.55 -10.57
CA LEU A 31 -26.47 5.83 -11.63
C LEU A 31 -26.28 6.70 -12.87
N THR A 32 -25.02 7.00 -13.20
CA THR A 32 -24.65 7.60 -14.49
C THR A 32 -24.08 6.51 -15.40
N VAL A 33 -24.67 6.32 -16.58
CA VAL A 33 -24.21 5.32 -17.56
C VAL A 33 -23.55 6.05 -18.72
N LEU A 34 -22.26 5.77 -18.93
CA LEU A 34 -21.50 6.27 -20.07
C LEU A 34 -21.45 5.19 -21.16
N THR A 35 -22.06 5.47 -22.31
CA THR A 35 -22.04 4.61 -23.50
C THR A 35 -21.22 5.28 -24.61
N GLY A 36 -20.55 4.49 -25.43
CA GLY A 36 -19.80 4.98 -26.58
C GLY A 36 -19.60 3.90 -27.64
N GLU A 37 -19.26 4.32 -28.85
CA GLU A 37 -19.03 3.44 -30.02
C GLU A 37 -17.75 2.62 -29.87
N THR A 38 -16.65 3.28 -29.51
CA THR A 38 -15.36 2.67 -29.27
C THR A 38 -15.02 2.82 -27.79
N GLY A 39 -14.79 1.72 -27.09
CA GLY A 39 -14.56 1.71 -25.63
C GLY A 39 -13.39 2.57 -25.14
N ALA A 40 -12.56 3.09 -26.06
CA ALA A 40 -11.45 3.99 -25.79
C ALA A 40 -11.89 5.27 -25.05
N GLY A 41 -12.99 5.91 -25.46
CA GLY A 41 -13.45 7.15 -24.81
C GLY A 41 -13.83 6.95 -23.33
N LYS A 42 -14.47 5.80 -23.03
CA LYS A 42 -14.82 5.43 -21.66
C LYS A 42 -13.57 5.19 -20.81
N SER A 43 -12.59 4.46 -21.34
CA SER A 43 -11.33 4.19 -20.62
C SER A 43 -10.58 5.49 -20.32
N LEU A 44 -10.50 6.43 -21.27
CA LEU A 44 -9.84 7.72 -21.05
C LEU A 44 -10.53 8.56 -19.95
N LEU A 45 -11.86 8.51 -19.86
CA LEU A 45 -12.57 9.16 -18.74
C LEU A 45 -12.28 8.49 -17.40
N VAL A 46 -12.13 7.16 -17.38
CA VAL A 46 -11.71 6.43 -16.18
C VAL A 46 -10.27 6.80 -15.79
N ASP A 47 -9.36 6.93 -16.75
CA ASP A 47 -7.98 7.36 -16.51
C ASP A 47 -7.93 8.79 -15.96
N ALA A 48 -8.77 9.69 -16.47
CA ALA A 48 -8.91 11.05 -15.96
C ALA A 48 -9.38 11.06 -14.49
N LEU A 49 -10.39 10.23 -14.15
CA LEU A 49 -10.85 10.06 -12.76
C LEU A 49 -9.75 9.48 -11.86
N ALA A 50 -8.97 8.50 -12.36
CA ALA A 50 -7.85 7.93 -11.62
C ALA A 50 -6.77 8.98 -11.33
N LEU A 51 -6.50 9.86 -12.29
CA LEU A 51 -5.56 10.97 -12.14
C LEU A 51 -6.07 12.03 -11.15
N ALA A 52 -7.35 12.42 -11.23
CA ALA A 52 -7.99 13.35 -10.29
C ALA A 52 -7.99 12.81 -8.84
N ARG A 53 -8.12 11.49 -8.67
CA ARG A 53 -8.02 10.79 -7.38
C ARG A 53 -6.61 10.85 -6.76
N GLY A 54 -5.61 11.37 -7.49
CA GLY A 54 -4.20 11.39 -7.05
C GLY A 54 -3.39 10.17 -7.52
N GLY A 55 -3.86 9.48 -8.57
CA GLY A 55 -3.08 8.47 -9.28
C GLY A 55 -1.79 9.03 -9.89
N ARG A 56 -0.93 8.14 -10.38
CA ARG A 56 0.32 8.54 -11.05
C ARG A 56 0.00 9.37 -12.30
N GLY A 57 0.63 10.54 -12.41
CA GLY A 57 0.58 11.35 -13.63
C GLY A 57 1.68 10.92 -14.57
N ASP A 58 1.31 10.31 -15.70
CA ASP A 58 2.24 9.99 -16.78
C ASP A 58 2.25 11.12 -17.81
N SER A 59 3.42 11.66 -18.12
CA SER A 59 3.57 12.68 -19.17
C SER A 59 3.28 12.11 -20.56
N GLY A 60 3.39 10.79 -20.75
CA GLY A 60 2.98 10.11 -21.98
C GLY A 60 1.47 10.15 -22.24
N ALA A 61 0.67 10.44 -21.21
CA ALA A 61 -0.78 10.62 -21.35
C ALA A 61 -1.16 12.01 -21.89
N VAL A 62 -0.23 12.97 -21.91
CA VAL A 62 -0.46 14.29 -22.49
C VAL A 62 -0.67 14.15 -24.00
N ARG A 63 -1.75 14.77 -24.51
CA ARG A 63 -2.07 14.77 -25.93
C ARG A 63 -0.91 15.34 -26.76
N ALA A 64 -0.60 14.69 -27.89
CA ALA A 64 0.41 15.18 -28.81
C ALA A 64 0.06 16.60 -29.30
N GLY A 65 1.02 17.52 -29.18
CA GLY A 65 0.82 18.94 -29.49
C GLY A 65 0.17 19.77 -28.39
N SER A 66 -0.08 19.20 -27.20
CA SER A 66 -0.49 19.95 -26.01
C SER A 66 0.66 20.04 -25.00
N ASP A 67 0.84 21.20 -24.37
CA ASP A 67 1.89 21.39 -23.36
C ASP A 67 1.57 20.68 -22.04
N ARG A 68 0.27 20.42 -21.80
CA ARG A 68 -0.24 19.88 -20.55
C ARG A 68 -1.59 19.17 -20.72
N LEU A 69 -1.80 18.23 -19.81
CA LEU A 69 -3.05 17.57 -19.46
C LEU A 69 -3.63 18.26 -18.23
N ARG A 70 -4.92 18.58 -18.26
CA ARG A 70 -5.66 19.15 -17.13
C ARG A 70 -6.91 18.33 -16.87
N VAL A 71 -7.14 18.00 -15.61
CA VAL A 71 -8.37 17.38 -15.13
C VAL A 71 -8.93 18.26 -14.02
N ASP A 72 -10.20 18.63 -14.15
CA ASP A 72 -10.97 19.39 -13.18
C ASP A 72 -12.13 18.54 -12.67
N LEU A 73 -12.31 18.54 -11.35
CA LEU A 73 -13.32 17.74 -10.67
C LEU A 73 -14.10 18.64 -9.73
N GLN A 74 -15.39 18.82 -10.01
CA GLN A 74 -16.30 19.56 -9.14
C GLN A 74 -16.98 18.58 -8.19
N ILE A 75 -16.80 18.82 -6.90
CA ILE A 75 -17.30 17.97 -5.82
C ILE A 75 -18.33 18.76 -5.01
N SER A 76 -19.41 18.10 -4.61
CA SER A 76 -20.30 18.56 -3.56
C SER A 76 -19.97 17.78 -2.31
N SER A 77 -19.55 18.42 -1.22
CA SER A 77 -19.28 17.77 0.06
C SER A 77 -19.92 18.54 1.19
N GLN A 78 -20.81 17.89 1.95
CA GLN A 78 -21.51 18.49 3.10
C GLN A 78 -22.21 19.84 2.78
N GLY A 79 -22.70 20.02 1.55
CA GLY A 79 -23.34 21.26 1.10
C GLY A 79 -22.39 22.38 0.69
N ARG A 80 -21.08 22.11 0.59
CA ARG A 80 -20.09 23.03 0.00
C ARG A 80 -19.62 22.51 -1.36
N ASP A 81 -19.35 23.45 -2.24
CA ASP A 81 -18.82 23.20 -3.57
C ASP A 81 -17.30 23.35 -3.50
N GLN A 82 -16.59 22.34 -3.97
CA GLN A 82 -15.13 22.31 -4.00
C GLN A 82 -14.67 21.92 -5.39
N ILE A 83 -13.57 22.54 -5.85
CA ILE A 83 -12.97 22.25 -7.14
C ILE A 83 -11.57 21.70 -6.92
N ALA A 84 -11.35 20.47 -7.33
CA ALA A 84 -10.04 19.85 -7.37
C ALA A 84 -9.51 19.88 -8.81
N VAL A 85 -8.27 20.34 -8.99
CA VAL A 85 -7.62 20.42 -10.30
C VAL A 85 -6.29 19.67 -10.27
N ARG A 86 -6.08 18.82 -11.27
CA ARG A 86 -4.85 18.07 -11.48
C ARG A 86 -4.28 18.41 -12.85
N GLU A 87 -3.02 18.85 -12.87
CA GLU A 87 -2.31 19.18 -14.11
C GLU A 87 -1.03 18.34 -14.22
N VAL A 88 -0.77 17.83 -15.41
CA VAL A 88 0.46 17.10 -15.77
C VAL A 88 1.01 17.73 -17.03
N TYR A 89 2.24 18.20 -16.99
CA TYR A 89 2.92 18.82 -18.12
C TYR A 89 3.66 17.77 -18.92
N ALA A 90 3.83 18.00 -20.23
CA ALA A 90 4.60 17.11 -21.10
C ALA A 90 6.06 16.95 -20.63
N GLU A 91 6.59 17.96 -19.94
CA GLU A 91 7.92 17.96 -19.32
C GLU A 91 8.03 17.09 -18.05
N GLY A 92 6.93 16.49 -17.59
CA GLY A 92 6.89 15.61 -16.41
C GLY A 92 6.58 16.33 -15.09
N ARG A 93 6.51 17.67 -15.09
CA ARG A 93 6.02 18.42 -13.92
C ARG A 93 4.56 18.10 -13.68
N SER A 94 4.17 17.95 -12.42
CA SER A 94 2.76 17.77 -12.07
C SER A 94 2.34 18.64 -10.90
N VAL A 95 1.15 19.23 -11.01
CA VAL A 95 0.61 20.24 -10.09
C VAL A 95 -0.78 19.81 -9.66
N ALA A 96 -1.12 20.03 -8.40
CA ALA A 96 -2.47 19.80 -7.88
C ALA A 96 -2.95 21.08 -7.19
N ARG A 97 -4.24 21.40 -7.36
CA ARG A 97 -4.91 22.50 -6.67
C ARG A 97 -6.24 22.04 -6.10
N ILE A 98 -6.61 22.62 -4.97
CA ILE A 98 -7.95 22.52 -4.38
C ILE A 98 -8.41 23.94 -4.10
N ASP A 99 -9.55 24.35 -4.63
CA ASP A 99 -10.11 25.71 -4.47
C ASP A 99 -9.06 26.81 -4.78
N ASP A 100 -8.35 26.62 -5.90
CA ASP A 100 -7.24 27.45 -6.39
C ASP A 100 -5.96 27.48 -5.51
N GLU A 101 -5.95 26.81 -4.36
CA GLU A 101 -4.76 26.63 -3.51
C GLU A 101 -3.86 25.50 -4.03
N LEU A 102 -2.54 25.71 -4.11
CA LEU A 102 -1.58 24.65 -4.44
C LEU A 102 -1.49 23.62 -3.31
N VAL A 103 -1.67 22.36 -3.64
CA VAL A 103 -1.66 21.25 -2.66
C VAL A 103 -0.70 20.13 -3.08
N THR A 104 -0.29 19.32 -2.11
CA THR A 104 0.46 18.09 -2.39
C THR A 104 -0.46 17.02 -2.99
N ILE A 105 0.11 16.08 -3.74
CA ILE A 105 -0.64 14.93 -4.29
C ILE A 105 -1.27 14.11 -3.16
N GLY A 106 -0.60 13.99 -2.01
CA GLY A 106 -1.13 13.30 -0.84
C GLY A 106 -2.38 13.97 -0.26
N ARG A 107 -2.42 15.32 -0.19
CA ARG A 107 -3.61 16.06 0.23
C ARG A 107 -4.75 15.88 -0.77
N LEU A 108 -4.47 15.99 -2.08
CA LEU A 108 -5.46 15.71 -3.13
C LEU A 108 -6.04 14.28 -2.99
N ALA A 109 -5.17 13.28 -2.82
CA ALA A 109 -5.58 11.89 -2.68
C ALA A 109 -6.36 11.64 -1.37
N GLY A 110 -6.05 12.36 -0.29
CA GLY A 110 -6.81 12.27 0.96
C GLY A 110 -8.24 12.80 0.84
N GLU A 111 -8.43 13.89 0.08
CA GLU A 111 -9.75 14.52 -0.13
C GLU A 111 -10.59 13.80 -1.19
N VAL A 112 -9.99 13.50 -2.35
CA VAL A 112 -10.71 12.91 -3.51
C VAL A 112 -10.74 11.38 -3.46
N GLY A 113 -9.72 10.74 -2.88
CA GLY A 113 -9.59 9.29 -2.76
C GLY A 113 -10.83 8.58 -2.21
N PRO A 114 -11.44 9.06 -1.10
CA PRO A 114 -12.64 8.46 -0.54
C PRO A 114 -13.88 8.55 -1.43
N LEU A 115 -13.92 9.49 -2.38
CA LEU A 115 -15.07 9.77 -3.24
C LEU A 115 -15.09 8.93 -4.52
N ILE A 116 -13.92 8.46 -4.97
CA ILE A 116 -13.78 7.77 -6.25
C ILE A 116 -13.31 6.33 -6.02
N ASP A 117 -14.19 5.39 -6.37
CA ASP A 117 -13.81 3.99 -6.58
C ASP A 117 -13.84 3.63 -8.06
N ILE A 118 -12.79 2.96 -8.52
CA ILE A 118 -12.66 2.53 -9.91
C ILE A 118 -12.54 1.01 -9.91
N HIS A 119 -13.43 0.36 -10.66
CA HIS A 119 -13.49 -1.09 -10.82
C HIS A 119 -13.38 -1.43 -12.31
N GLY A 120 -12.34 -2.17 -12.72
CA GLY A 120 -12.13 -2.53 -14.12
C GLY A 120 -10.95 -3.50 -14.34
N GLN A 121 -10.75 -3.94 -15.59
CA GLN A 121 -9.72 -4.93 -15.95
C GLN A 121 -8.26 -4.45 -15.78
N HIS A 122 -8.05 -3.14 -15.62
CA HIS A 122 -6.71 -2.55 -15.39
C HIS A 122 -6.45 -2.08 -13.96
N ASP A 123 -7.42 -2.22 -13.03
CA ASP A 123 -7.28 -1.72 -11.67
C ASP A 123 -7.19 -2.85 -10.66
N GLN A 124 -5.96 -3.13 -10.22
CA GLN A 124 -5.72 -3.92 -9.04
C GLN A 124 -5.81 -3.01 -7.80
N GLN A 125 -6.81 -3.30 -6.97
CA GLN A 125 -6.79 -3.21 -5.50
C GLN A 125 -7.34 -1.94 -4.80
N ARG A 126 -8.66 -1.93 -4.56
CA ARG A 126 -9.19 -1.61 -3.21
C ARG A 126 -9.51 -2.85 -2.39
N LEU A 127 -9.93 -3.93 -3.05
CA LEU A 127 -10.11 -5.26 -2.45
C LEU A 127 -8.79 -5.95 -2.10
N GLY A 128 -7.63 -5.38 -2.44
CA GLY A 128 -6.31 -5.95 -2.15
C GLY A 128 -5.48 -5.18 -1.13
N ASP A 129 -5.95 -4.02 -0.64
CA ASP A 129 -5.27 -3.29 0.42
C ASP A 129 -5.49 -4.01 1.77
N PRO A 130 -4.45 -4.63 2.36
CA PRO A 130 -4.61 -5.40 3.59
C PRO A 130 -5.09 -4.53 4.77
N ALA A 131 -4.77 -3.24 4.78
CA ALA A 131 -5.22 -2.34 5.83
C ALA A 131 -6.74 -2.13 5.78
N ARG A 132 -7.28 -1.96 4.57
CA ARG A 132 -8.71 -1.75 4.35
C ARG A 132 -9.52 -3.04 4.46
N GLN A 133 -8.97 -4.17 4.01
CA GLN A 133 -9.54 -5.50 4.28
C GLN A 133 -9.70 -5.74 5.78
N ARG A 134 -8.65 -5.43 6.56
CA ARG A 134 -8.68 -5.56 8.02
C ARG A 134 -9.70 -4.62 8.65
N GLU A 135 -9.77 -3.36 8.22
CA GLU A 135 -10.78 -2.42 8.70
C GLU A 135 -12.21 -2.92 8.44
N LEU A 136 -12.48 -3.44 7.25
CA LEU A 136 -13.78 -4.02 6.90
C LEU A 136 -14.13 -5.24 7.77
N LEU A 137 -13.16 -6.11 8.03
CA LEU A 137 -13.33 -7.28 8.89
C LEU A 137 -13.54 -6.88 10.37
N ASP A 138 -12.77 -5.92 10.88
CA ASP A 138 -12.88 -5.40 12.24
C ASP A 138 -14.28 -4.78 12.45
N ARG A 139 -14.78 -4.03 11.47
CA ARG A 139 -16.12 -3.45 11.50
C ARG A 139 -17.21 -4.51 11.48
N TRP A 140 -17.08 -5.51 10.61
CA TRP A 140 -18.05 -6.60 10.52
C TRP A 140 -18.11 -7.42 11.82
N SER A 141 -16.95 -7.71 12.40
CA SER A 141 -16.82 -8.44 13.67
C SER A 141 -17.13 -7.60 14.91
N LYS A 142 -17.34 -6.28 14.76
CA LYS A 142 -17.49 -5.30 15.85
C LYS A 142 -16.30 -5.29 16.82
N ALA A 143 -15.11 -5.67 16.34
CA ALA A 143 -13.90 -5.80 17.14
C ALA A 143 -13.05 -4.52 17.18
N GLU A 144 -13.53 -3.42 16.61
CA GLU A 144 -12.81 -2.13 16.50
C GLU A 144 -12.27 -1.65 17.86
N GLY A 145 -13.03 -1.86 18.94
CA GLY A 145 -12.63 -1.51 20.31
C GLY A 145 -11.46 -2.33 20.87
N HIS A 146 -11.27 -3.57 20.42
CA HIS A 146 -10.18 -4.45 20.88
C HIS A 146 -8.85 -4.16 20.20
N ARG A 147 -8.84 -3.36 19.13
CA ARG A 147 -7.65 -3.09 18.34
C ARG A 147 -6.55 -2.40 19.16
N ALA A 148 -6.92 -1.44 20.01
CA ALA A 148 -5.98 -0.74 20.88
C ALA A 148 -5.42 -1.66 21.98
N GLU A 149 -6.28 -2.50 22.55
CA GLU A 149 -5.92 -3.46 23.60
C GLU A 149 -4.94 -4.51 23.08
N VAL A 150 -5.25 -5.14 21.93
CA VAL A 150 -4.38 -6.13 21.30
C VAL A 150 -3.05 -5.52 20.88
N ALA A 151 -3.05 -4.28 20.35
CA ALA A 151 -1.81 -3.59 19.99
C ALA A 151 -0.90 -3.39 21.22
N SER A 152 -1.46 -2.96 22.36
CA SER A 152 -0.73 -2.81 23.62
C SER A 152 -0.14 -4.14 24.09
N LEU A 153 -0.92 -5.22 24.09
CA LEU A 153 -0.46 -6.55 24.51
C LEU A 153 0.66 -7.09 23.61
N ILE A 154 0.58 -6.88 22.29
CA ILE A 154 1.65 -7.26 21.36
C ILE A 154 2.92 -6.47 21.64
N GLN A 155 2.80 -5.17 21.91
CA GLN A 155 3.94 -4.31 22.23
C GLN A 155 4.62 -4.77 23.53
N GLN A 156 3.84 -5.03 24.58
CA GLN A 156 4.34 -5.57 25.84
C GLN A 156 5.05 -6.93 25.67
N ARG A 157 4.43 -7.85 24.90
CA ARG A 157 5.04 -9.14 24.58
C ARG A 157 6.37 -8.97 23.85
N SER A 158 6.42 -8.07 22.86
CA SER A 158 7.63 -7.83 22.07
C SER A 158 8.78 -7.27 22.92
N ALA A 159 8.48 -6.36 23.84
CA ALA A 159 9.47 -5.80 24.77
C ALA A 159 10.01 -6.86 25.73
N LEU A 160 9.14 -7.69 26.31
CA LEU A 160 9.53 -8.80 27.19
C LEU A 160 10.35 -9.86 26.44
N HIS A 161 9.99 -10.18 25.21
CA HIS A 161 10.77 -11.09 24.37
C HIS A 161 12.17 -10.55 24.06
N GLU A 162 12.30 -9.24 23.81
CA GLU A 162 13.60 -8.63 23.56
C GLU A 162 14.48 -8.63 24.82
N GLU A 163 13.91 -8.34 26.00
CA GLU A 163 14.64 -8.48 27.27
C GLU A 163 15.14 -9.91 27.51
N LEU A 164 14.29 -10.91 27.29
CA LEU A 164 14.67 -12.32 27.43
C LEU A 164 15.79 -12.69 26.44
N ARG A 165 15.72 -12.18 25.21
CA ARG A 165 16.74 -12.40 24.17
C ARG A 165 18.08 -11.78 24.57
N LEU A 166 18.09 -10.57 25.13
CA LEU A 166 19.31 -9.89 25.59
C LEU A 166 19.93 -10.59 26.80
N ARG A 167 19.12 -11.04 27.76
CA ARG A 167 19.60 -11.81 28.92
C ARG A 167 20.26 -13.13 28.50
N ALA A 168 19.62 -13.88 27.60
CA ALA A 168 20.18 -15.12 27.06
C ALA A 168 21.53 -14.90 26.34
N GLN A 169 21.71 -13.78 25.63
CA GLN A 169 22.99 -13.44 25.00
C GLN A 169 24.07 -13.11 26.04
N SER A 170 23.72 -12.35 27.09
CA SER A 170 24.66 -11.97 28.15
C SER A 170 25.20 -13.17 28.94
N GLU A 171 24.35 -14.17 29.23
CA GLU A 171 24.73 -15.42 29.91
C GLU A 171 25.63 -16.31 29.04
N THR A 172 25.52 -16.21 27.71
CA THR A 172 26.38 -16.98 26.79
C THR A 172 27.79 -16.40 26.73
N THR A 173 27.94 -15.08 26.88
CA THR A 173 29.26 -14.39 26.97
C THR A 173 29.94 -14.49 28.33
N SER A 174 29.21 -14.76 29.42
CA SER A 174 29.77 -14.78 30.79
C SER A 174 30.25 -16.15 31.27
N LYS A 175 30.17 -17.20 30.45
CA LYS A 175 30.72 -18.51 30.80
C LYS A 175 32.22 -18.52 30.46
N PRO A 176 33.15 -18.47 31.44
CA PRO A 176 34.57 -18.46 31.12
C PRO A 176 34.95 -19.79 30.46
N PRO A 177 35.94 -19.81 29.54
CA PRO A 177 36.47 -21.08 29.05
C PRO A 177 37.00 -21.83 30.27
N THR A 178 36.37 -22.96 30.60
CA THR A 178 36.88 -23.86 31.63
C THR A 178 38.29 -24.27 31.25
N CYS A 179 39.28 -23.66 31.90
CA CYS A 179 40.70 -23.97 31.76
C CYS A 179 40.91 -25.48 31.93
N ALA A 180 41.25 -26.15 30.83
CA ALA A 180 41.86 -27.47 30.86
C ALA A 180 43.25 -27.34 31.53
N ARG A 181 43.32 -27.51 32.86
CA ARG A 181 44.58 -27.75 33.58
C ARG A 181 44.79 -29.26 33.70
N GLY A 182 45.75 -29.77 32.94
CA GLY A 182 46.18 -31.16 33.00
C GLY A 182 46.91 -31.52 34.30
N ARG A 183 46.98 -32.83 34.57
CA ARG A 183 48.07 -33.47 35.31
C ARG A 183 48.47 -34.78 34.65
N ARG A 184 49.78 -34.99 34.61
CA ARG A 184 50.53 -36.05 33.94
C ARG A 184 50.50 -37.38 34.73
N ARG A 185 50.57 -38.48 33.95
CA ARG A 185 51.27 -39.77 34.14
C ARG A 185 51.09 -40.55 35.46
N SER A 186 50.62 -41.81 35.37
CA SER A 186 51.49 -43.01 35.41
C SER A 186 50.72 -44.36 35.42
N SER A 187 51.24 -45.31 34.65
CA SER A 187 51.29 -46.79 34.86
C SER A 187 50.04 -47.70 34.82
N ARG A 188 50.03 -48.51 33.75
CA ARG A 188 49.87 -49.99 33.66
C ARG A 188 48.48 -50.67 33.81
N ARG A 189 48.25 -51.57 32.82
CA ARG A 189 47.30 -52.71 32.69
C ARG A 189 45.85 -52.30 32.39
N SER A 190 45.09 -52.91 31.47
CA SER A 190 45.30 -53.99 30.49
C SER A 190 44.04 -54.05 29.61
N CYS A 191 44.22 -54.40 28.33
CA CYS A 191 43.30 -55.08 27.42
C CYS A 191 41.78 -54.81 27.49
N ALA A 192 41.20 -54.29 26.39
CA ALA A 192 40.40 -55.08 25.45
C ALA A 192 39.89 -54.21 24.28
N VAL A 193 40.07 -54.72 23.06
CA VAL A 193 39.47 -54.26 21.79
C VAL A 193 38.30 -55.21 21.48
N PRO A 194 37.18 -54.72 20.93
CA PRO A 194 36.85 -54.98 19.51
C PRO A 194 36.33 -53.71 18.80
N GLN A 195 36.85 -53.27 17.64
CA GLN A 195 36.41 -53.61 16.26
C GLN A 195 34.89 -53.83 16.13
N THR A 196 34.08 -53.29 15.20
CA THR A 196 34.13 -52.38 14.04
C THR A 196 32.69 -52.40 13.48
N ALA A 197 32.14 -51.28 13.03
CA ALA A 197 31.11 -51.13 11.97
C ALA A 197 30.67 -49.65 11.96
N SER A 198 31.09 -48.82 10.99
CA SER A 198 30.40 -48.51 9.71
C SER A 198 28.95 -48.08 9.97
N GLU A 199 28.49 -46.85 9.68
CA GLU A 199 28.45 -46.10 8.41
C GLU A 199 28.30 -44.59 8.74
N SER A 200 29.11 -43.65 8.22
CA SER A 200 28.91 -42.84 6.99
C SER A 200 27.45 -42.46 6.70
N LEU A 201 27.00 -41.23 6.43
CA LEU A 201 27.55 -39.90 6.11
C LEU A 201 26.30 -38.93 6.08
N PRO A 202 26.40 -37.63 5.74
CA PRO A 202 25.59 -36.54 6.31
C PRO A 202 24.45 -36.05 5.41
N CYS A 203 23.41 -35.47 6.02
CA CYS A 203 22.38 -34.71 5.29
C CYS A 203 22.74 -33.22 5.28
N LYS A 204 23.31 -32.76 4.16
CA LYS A 204 23.25 -31.35 3.74
C LYS A 204 21.94 -31.16 2.96
N THR A 205 21.19 -30.11 3.27
CA THR A 205 20.26 -29.51 2.30
C THR A 205 20.10 -28.03 2.61
N ASN A 206 20.83 -27.21 1.83
CA ASN A 206 20.46 -25.84 1.53
C ASN A 206 19.22 -25.87 0.65
N PHE A 207 18.22 -25.03 0.94
CA PHE A 207 17.24 -24.62 -0.06
C PHE A 207 17.07 -23.10 0.00
N GLU A 208 17.45 -22.48 -1.10
CA GLU A 208 17.48 -21.05 -1.37
C GLU A 208 16.06 -20.46 -1.43
N ARG A 209 15.90 -19.23 -0.95
CA ARG A 209 14.73 -18.38 -1.22
C ARG A 209 14.97 -17.59 -2.49
N ARG A 210 14.06 -17.71 -3.44
CA ARG A 210 13.65 -16.63 -4.34
C ARG A 210 12.47 -15.91 -3.73
#